data_AF-A0A947CHB7-F1
#
_entry.id   AF-A0A947CHB7-F1
#
_cell.length_a   1.000
_cell.length_b   1.000
_cell.length_c   1.000
_cell.angle_alpha   90.00
_cell.angle_beta   90.00
_cell.angle_gamma   90.00
#
_symmetry.space_group_name_H-M   'P 1'
#
loop_
_entity.id
_entity.type
_entity.pdbx_description
1 polymer ?
#
loop_
_entity_poly.entity_id
_entity_poly.type
_entity_poly.pdbx_seq_one_letter_code
_entity_poly.pdbx_strand_id
1 'polypeptide(L)' 'VSLLVGVAAAHRGPAYAASTYVIEELKRRLPLWKREEYSDGSSRWLGGHTPPAAARGAERASERGVE' A
#
# COMPACT_ATOMS: atom_id res chain seq x y z
N VAL A 1 9.93 -6.78 10.00
CA VAL A 1 9.39 -6.55 8.63
C VAL A 1 7.99 -5.99 8.78
N SER A 2 7.67 -4.89 8.10
CA SER A 2 6.34 -4.24 8.21
C SER A 2 5.45 -4.47 6.99
N LEU A 3 6.03 -4.88 5.86
CA LEU A 3 5.34 -5.20 4.62
C LEU A 3 6.19 -6.14 3.77
N LEU A 4 5.53 -7.09 3.08
CA LEU A 4 6.15 -7.99 2.12
C LEU A 4 5.32 -7.95 0.82
N VAL A 5 5.99 -7.83 -0.32
CA VAL A 5 5.38 -7.86 -1.66
C VAL A 5 6.09 -8.93 -2.48
N GLY A 6 5.35 -9.97 -2.87
CA GLY A 6 5.82 -11.02 -3.76
C GLY A 6 5.34 -10.79 -5.18
N VAL A 7 6.24 -10.87 -6.16
CA VAL A 7 5.93 -10.72 -7.59
C VAL A 7 6.67 -11.78 -8.40
N ALA A 8 6.05 -12.25 -9.48
CA ALA A 8 6.66 -13.18 -10.43
C ALA A 8 6.37 -12.71 -11.86
N ALA A 9 7.38 -12.74 -12.72
CA ALA A 9 7.24 -12.43 -14.15
C ALA A 9 8.33 -13.17 -14.94
N ALA A 10 8.09 -13.39 -16.24
CA ALA A 10 9.03 -14.10 -17.12
C ALA A 10 10.40 -13.41 -17.25
N HIS A 11 10.44 -12.09 -17.06
CA HIS A 11 11.66 -11.29 -17.06
C HIS A 11 11.69 -10.37 -15.85
N ARG A 12 12.90 -10.01 -15.40
CA ARG A 12 13.10 -9.17 -14.20
C ARG A 12 12.51 -7.77 -14.33
N GLY A 13 12.48 -7.20 -15.54
CA GLY A 13 11.99 -5.84 -15.79
C GLY A 13 10.54 -5.64 -15.31
N PRO A 14 9.57 -6.41 -15.85
CA PRO A 14 8.20 -6.38 -15.37
C PRO A 14 8.04 -6.69 -13.87
N ALA A 15 8.85 -7.59 -13.30
CA ALA A 15 8.80 -7.89 -11.88
C ALA A 15 9.15 -6.67 -11.00
N TYR A 16 10.22 -5.94 -11.32
CA TYR A 16 10.58 -4.71 -10.60
C TYR A 16 9.55 -3.59 -10.78
N ALA A 17 8.97 -3.46 -11.98
CA ALA A 17 7.92 -2.50 -12.24
C ALA A 17 6.67 -2.81 -11.40
N ALA A 18 6.27 -4.08 -11.34
CA ALA A 18 5.10 -4.51 -10.57
C ALA A 18 5.28 -4.33 -9.06
N SER A 19 6.43 -4.71 -8.49
CA SER A 19 6.67 -4.55 -7.06
C SER A 19 6.66 -3.09 -6.64
N THR A 20 7.24 -2.22 -7.46
CA THR A 20 7.23 -0.76 -7.27
C THR A 20 5.80 -0.21 -7.37
N TYR A 21 5.05 -0.61 -8.39
CA TYR A 21 3.67 -0.18 -8.53
C TYR A 21 2.82 -0.56 -7.30
N VAL A 22 2.93 -1.80 -6.81
CA VAL A 22 2.14 -2.28 -5.66
C VAL A 22 2.45 -1.49 -4.40
N ILE A 23 3.74 -1.27 -4.06
CA ILE A 23 4.09 -0.51 -2.84
C ILE A 23 3.59 0.93 -2.91
N GLU A 24 3.67 1.54 -4.09
CA GLU A 24 3.28 2.91 -4.33
C GLU A 24 1.76 3.10 -4.25
N GLU A 25 0.98 2.22 -4.87
CA GLU A 25 -0.49 2.27 -4.76
C GLU A 25 -0.98 1.94 -3.36
N LEU A 26 -0.33 0.99 -2.66
CA LEU A 26 -0.67 0.66 -1.28
C LEU A 26 -0.52 1.89 -0.36
N LYS A 27 0.59 2.61 -0.48
CA LYS A 27 0.83 3.84 0.31
C LYS A 27 -0.11 4.98 -0.06
N ARG A 28 -0.60 5.04 -1.30
CA ARG A 28 -1.59 6.04 -1.75
C ARG A 28 -3.00 5.73 -1.27
N ARG A 29 -3.42 4.47 -1.34
CA ARG A 29 -4.83 4.07 -1.22
C ARG A 29 -5.22 3.58 0.16
N LEU A 30 -4.28 3.13 0.98
CA LEU A 30 -4.59 2.60 2.29
C LEU A 30 -4.31 3.62 3.40
N PRO A 31 -5.23 3.78 4.36
CA PRO A 31 -4.98 4.57 5.55
C PRO A 31 -4.00 3.83 6.47
N LEU A 32 -2.73 4.22 6.42
CA LEU A 32 -1.64 3.58 7.16
C LEU A 32 -0.92 4.58 8.05
N TRP A 33 -0.56 4.15 9.26
CA TRP A 33 0.22 4.92 10.24
C TRP A 33 1.32 4.05 10.84
N LYS A 34 2.49 4.66 11.10
CA LYS A 34 3.61 4.00 11.77
C LYS A 34 3.78 4.60 13.17
N ARG A 35 3.85 3.74 14.18
CA ARG A 35 4.28 4.11 15.53
C ARG A 35 5.78 3.88 15.65
N GLU A 36 6.50 4.89 16.10
CA GLU A 36 7.92 4.79 16.43
C GLU A 36 8.08 4.66 17.93
N GLU A 37 8.93 3.72 18.34
CA GLU A 37 9.38 3.52 19.72
C GLU A 37 10.82 4.05 19.80
N TYR A 38 11.09 4.94 20.74
CA TYR A 38 12.42 5.55 20.93
C TYR A 38 13.15 4.90 22.11
N SER A 39 14.48 5.01 22.11
CA SER A 39 15.34 4.37 23.13
C SER A 39 15.17 4.97 24.53
N ASP A 40 14.59 6.15 24.65
CA ASP A 40 14.25 6.81 25.91
C ASP A 40 12.91 6.32 26.51
N GLY A 41 12.24 5.38 25.85
CA GLY A 41 10.95 4.82 26.26
C GLY A 41 9.74 5.63 25.80
N SER A 42 9.94 6.74 25.08
CA SER A 42 8.85 7.48 24.46
C SER A 42 8.36 6.82 23.16
N SER A 43 7.12 7.09 22.77
CA SER A 43 6.57 6.62 21.50
C SER A 43 5.76 7.71 20.79
N ARG A 44 5.76 7.67 19.46
CA ARG A 44 5.07 8.65 18.62
C ARG A 44 4.40 7.98 17.44
N TRP A 45 3.16 8.36 17.15
CA TRP A 45 2.55 8.10 15.85
C TRP A 45 3.04 9.12 14.83
N LEU A 46 3.60 8.65 13.72
CA LEU A 46 3.90 9.52 12.58
C LEU A 46 2.60 9.93 11.88
N GLY A 47 2.61 11.12 11.26
CA GLY A 47 1.51 11.56 10.42
C GLY A 47 1.33 10.58 9.27
N GLY A 48 0.19 9.87 9.25
CA GLY A 48 -0.18 8.96 8.18
C GLY A 48 -0.87 9.68 7.02
N HIS A 49 -1.08 8.94 5.93
CA HIS A 49 -1.87 9.41 4.80
C HIS A 49 -3.26 8.78 4.87
N THR A 50 -4.31 9.59 4.89
CA THR A 50 -5.69 9.11 4.71
C THR A 50 -6.17 9.53 3.34
N PRO A 51 -6.42 8.58 2.42
CA PRO A 51 -6.93 8.92 1.10
C PRO A 51 -8.38 9.44 1.19
N PRO A 52 -8.82 10.26 0.22
CA PRO A 52 -10.20 10.74 0.15
C PRO A 52 -11.21 9.60 0.13
N ALA A 53 -12.38 9.80 0.75
CA ALA A 53 -13.40 8.77 0.98
C ALA A 53 -13.85 7.98 -0.28
N ALA A 54 -13.67 8.54 -1.48
CA ALA A 54 -14.00 7.92 -2.76
C ALA A 54 -13.20 6.63 -3.07
N ALA A 55 -12.03 6.43 -2.45
CA ALA A 55 -11.23 5.22 -2.64
C ALA A 55 -11.89 3.94 -2.08
N ARG A 56 -12.90 4.05 -1.20
CA ARG A 56 -13.59 2.90 -0.59
C ARG A 56 -14.54 2.15 -1.52
N GLY A 57 -14.91 2.72 -2.67
CA GLY A 57 -16.00 2.20 -3.52
C GLY A 57 -15.61 1.71 -4.92
N ALA A 58 -14.39 2.00 -5.40
CA ALA A 58 -14.00 1.72 -6.78
C ALA A 58 -13.83 0.22 -7.10
N GLU A 59 -13.52 -0.62 -6.10
CA GLU A 59 -13.27 -2.05 -6.28
C GLU A 59 -14.56 -2.83 -6.61
N ARG A 60 -15.69 -2.43 -6.02
CA ARG A 60 -17.00 -3.08 -6.28
C ARG A 60 -17.60 -2.77 -7.66
N ALA A 61 -17.05 -1.80 -8.38
CA ALA A 61 -17.52 -1.43 -9.72
C ALA A 61 -16.82 -2.22 -10.84
N SER A 62 -15.55 -2.62 -10.62
CA SER A 62 -14.76 -3.36 -11.62
C SER A 62 -15.19 -4.82 -11.79
N GLU A 63 -15.76 -5.45 -10.76
CA GLU A 63 -16.19 -6.86 -10.79
C GLU A 63 -17.55 -7.06 -11.50
N ARG A 64 -18.30 -5.99 -11.79
CA ARG A 64 -19.61 -6.06 -12.47
C ARG A 64 -19.57 -5.76 -13.97
N GLY A 65 -18.37 -5.62 -14.55
CA GLY A 65 -18.19 -5.27 -15.96
C GLY A 65 -17.55 -6.36 -16.82
N VAL A 66 -17.43 -7.58 -16.30
CA VAL A 66 -16.95 -8.75 -17.05
C VAL A 66 -18.06 -9.79 -17.09
N GLU A 67 -19.11 -9.50 -17.87
CA GLU A 67 -19.96 -10.50 -18.53
C GLU A 67 -19.88 -10.27 -20.04
#